data_AF-A0A9P8KN82-F1
#
_entry.id   AF-A0A9P8KN82-F1
#
_cell.length_a   1.000
_cell.length_b   1.000
_cell.length_c   1.000
_cell.angle_alpha   90.00
_cell.angle_beta   90.00
_cell.angle_gamma   90.00
#
_symmetry.space_group_name_H-M   'P 1'
#
loop_
_entity.id
_entity.type
_entity.pdbx_description
1 polymer ?
#
loop_
_entity_poly.entity_id
_entity_poly.type
_entity_poly.pdbx_seq_one_letter_code
_entity_poly.pdbx_strand_id
1 'polypeptide(L)'
;MEDAKKAVECGVDGVDLVIGTSSFLQKYSHGKTIAIIKETALEVIQYVKSQGVEVRFSSEDSFRSDLVDLLSLYKAVDQAGVNRVGVADTVGGATPRMVYDLIRTLRGVVSCDIETHFHDDTGCAVANAHSALEAGATHIDTSVLGIGERNGITPLGALMARMVVTAPDYVINKYNLKALKDLEELVASSVQINIPFNNPITGFCAFTHKAGIHAKAILANPSTYEIIDPAIFGLTRYISINSRITGWNAIRARCEQLGLKMTDDEVKEVTAKIKKMADIRPLAIDDTDSILHSYHIELQKKQAQQV
;
A
#
# COMPACT_ATOMS: atom_id res chain seq x y z
N MET A 1 -28.63 -18.45 6.61
CA MET A 1 -29.58 -17.94 7.62
C MET A 1 -29.01 -18.02 9.02
N GLU A 2 -28.57 -19.19 9.49
CA GLU A 2 -27.97 -19.33 10.84
C GLU A 2 -26.80 -18.36 11.07
N ASP A 3 -25.86 -18.27 10.12
CA ASP A 3 -24.71 -17.37 10.22
C ASP A 3 -25.12 -15.90 10.31
N ALA A 4 -26.16 -15.50 9.56
CA ALA A 4 -26.69 -14.15 9.60
C ALA A 4 -27.32 -13.81 10.95
N LYS A 5 -28.02 -14.75 11.58
CA LYS A 5 -28.57 -14.57 12.94
C LYS A 5 -27.45 -14.36 13.96
N LYS A 6 -26.44 -15.23 13.94
CA LYS A 6 -25.27 -15.13 14.81
C LYS A 6 -24.52 -13.80 14.60
N ALA A 7 -24.36 -13.36 13.36
CA ALA A 7 -23.72 -12.08 13.05
C ALA A 7 -24.51 -10.90 13.64
N VAL A 8 -25.83 -10.87 13.46
CA VAL A 8 -26.70 -9.84 14.04
C VAL A 8 -26.67 -9.87 15.57
N GLU A 9 -26.69 -11.06 16.19
CA GLU A 9 -26.60 -11.22 17.64
C GLU A 9 -25.29 -10.67 18.25
N CYS A 10 -24.21 -10.63 17.47
CA CYS A 10 -22.95 -9.97 17.87
C CYS A 10 -23.04 -8.43 17.89
N GLY A 11 -24.13 -7.83 17.40
CA GLY A 11 -24.32 -6.38 17.39
C GLY A 11 -23.50 -5.64 16.31
N VAL A 12 -23.25 -6.29 15.17
CA VAL A 12 -22.54 -5.67 14.04
C VAL A 12 -23.40 -4.62 13.34
N ASP A 13 -22.76 -3.57 12.81
CA ASP A 13 -23.45 -2.53 12.03
C ASP A 13 -23.81 -3.00 10.61
N GLY A 14 -23.12 -4.02 10.11
CA GLY A 14 -23.34 -4.57 8.77
C GLY A 14 -22.91 -6.03 8.63
N VAL A 15 -23.56 -6.73 7.70
CA VAL A 15 -23.23 -8.11 7.33
C VAL A 15 -22.92 -8.17 5.83
N ASP A 16 -21.78 -8.75 5.50
CA ASP A 16 -21.49 -9.16 4.13
C ASP A 16 -21.87 -10.61 3.87
N LEU A 17 -22.66 -10.81 2.83
CA LEU A 17 -23.07 -12.11 2.35
C LEU A 17 -22.27 -12.45 1.08
N VAL A 18 -21.47 -13.51 1.15
CA VAL A 18 -20.65 -13.97 0.03
C VAL A 18 -21.27 -15.20 -0.62
N ILE A 19 -21.33 -15.21 -1.96
CA ILE A 19 -21.71 -16.41 -2.73
C ILE A 19 -20.75 -16.63 -3.91
N GLY A 20 -20.32 -17.88 -4.10
CA GLY A 20 -19.58 -18.32 -5.27
C GLY A 20 -20.39 -18.22 -6.56
N THR A 21 -19.91 -17.43 -7.53
CA THR A 21 -20.62 -17.24 -8.81
C THR A 21 -19.92 -17.85 -10.02
N SER A 22 -18.62 -18.19 -9.94
CA SER A 22 -17.91 -18.71 -11.10
C SER A 22 -18.35 -20.11 -11.49
N SER A 23 -18.28 -20.45 -12.78
CA SER A 23 -18.67 -21.79 -13.27
C SER A 23 -17.83 -22.91 -12.64
N PHE A 24 -16.58 -22.61 -12.26
CA PHE A 24 -15.73 -23.50 -11.48
C PHE A 24 -16.28 -23.71 -10.06
N LEU A 25 -16.68 -22.65 -9.35
CA LEU A 25 -17.28 -22.77 -8.02
C LEU A 25 -18.66 -23.45 -8.08
N GLN A 26 -19.47 -23.14 -9.08
CA GLN A 26 -20.74 -23.82 -9.32
C GLN A 26 -20.55 -25.33 -9.52
N LYS A 27 -19.54 -25.73 -10.30
CA LYS A 27 -19.29 -27.15 -10.64
C LYS A 27 -18.55 -27.92 -9.55
N TYR A 28 -17.60 -27.28 -8.85
CA TYR A 28 -16.65 -27.96 -7.96
C TYR A 28 -16.76 -27.58 -6.48
N SER A 29 -17.51 -26.53 -6.12
CA SER A 29 -17.70 -26.09 -4.72
C SER A 29 -19.10 -26.41 -4.19
N HIS A 30 -20.16 -25.75 -4.69
CA HIS A 30 -21.50 -25.85 -4.08
C HIS A 30 -22.57 -26.59 -4.90
N GLY A 31 -22.36 -26.83 -6.20
CA GLY A 31 -23.28 -27.64 -7.03
C GLY A 31 -24.68 -27.04 -7.26
N LYS A 32 -24.92 -25.79 -6.86
CA LYS A 32 -26.23 -25.11 -6.92
C LYS A 32 -26.34 -24.23 -8.18
N THR A 33 -27.54 -24.18 -8.76
CA THR A 33 -27.87 -23.27 -9.86
C THR A 33 -28.03 -21.83 -9.36
N ILE A 34 -27.82 -20.85 -10.24
CA ILE A 34 -27.95 -19.42 -9.95
C ILE A 34 -29.35 -19.06 -9.44
N ALA A 35 -30.39 -19.75 -9.91
CA ALA A 35 -31.76 -19.53 -9.46
C ALA A 35 -31.93 -19.83 -7.96
N ILE A 36 -31.39 -20.97 -7.49
CA ILE A 36 -31.44 -21.37 -6.07
C ILE A 36 -30.59 -20.44 -5.20
N ILE A 37 -29.42 -20.04 -5.72
CA ILE A 37 -28.53 -19.06 -5.09
C ILE A 37 -29.27 -17.75 -4.85
N LYS A 38 -29.97 -17.26 -5.88
CA LYS A 38 -30.72 -16.00 -5.82
C LYS A 38 -31.83 -16.05 -4.79
N GLU A 39 -32.62 -17.12 -4.74
CA GLU A 39 -33.70 -17.26 -3.74
C GLU A 39 -33.16 -17.27 -2.31
N THR A 40 -32.10 -18.05 -2.07
CA THR A 40 -31.45 -18.14 -0.76
C THR A 40 -30.86 -16.79 -0.33
N ALA A 41 -30.21 -16.08 -1.26
CA ALA A 41 -29.62 -14.77 -0.99
C ALA A 41 -30.71 -13.76 -0.59
N LEU A 42 -31.82 -13.72 -1.33
CA LEU A 42 -32.91 -12.78 -1.08
C LEU A 42 -33.55 -13.01 0.30
N GLU A 43 -33.74 -14.27 0.72
CA GLU A 43 -34.27 -14.58 2.05
C GLU A 43 -33.36 -14.02 3.17
N VAL A 44 -32.05 -14.25 3.06
CA VAL A 44 -31.09 -13.78 4.07
C VAL A 44 -30.98 -12.25 4.06
N ILE A 45 -30.99 -11.61 2.89
CA ILE A 45 -30.98 -10.15 2.76
C ILE A 45 -32.20 -9.54 3.47
N GLN A 46 -33.40 -10.09 3.27
CA GLN A 46 -34.62 -9.59 3.92
C GLN A 46 -34.57 -9.76 5.43
N TYR A 47 -34.04 -10.89 5.91
CA TYR A 47 -33.84 -11.08 7.35
C TYR A 47 -32.91 -10.01 7.93
N VAL A 48 -31.70 -9.83 7.40
CA VAL A 48 -30.73 -8.86 7.98
C VAL A 48 -31.28 -7.43 7.92
N LYS A 49 -31.94 -7.05 6.82
CA LYS A 49 -32.62 -5.75 6.71
C LYS A 49 -33.71 -5.56 7.75
N SER A 50 -34.51 -6.59 8.04
CA SER A 50 -35.55 -6.53 9.07
C SER A 50 -35.00 -6.27 10.47
N GLN A 51 -33.72 -6.55 10.69
CA GLN A 51 -33.01 -6.27 11.95
C GLN A 51 -32.39 -4.87 11.99
N GLY A 52 -32.51 -4.07 10.93
CA GLY A 52 -31.95 -2.72 10.85
C GLY A 52 -30.44 -2.66 10.66
N VAL A 53 -29.83 -3.75 10.18
CA VAL A 53 -28.39 -3.90 9.97
C VAL A 53 -28.07 -3.70 8.48
N GLU A 54 -26.92 -3.06 8.15
CA GLU A 54 -26.50 -2.91 6.75
C GLU A 54 -26.29 -4.27 6.08
N VAL A 55 -26.65 -4.36 4.80
CA VAL A 55 -26.43 -5.57 4.01
C VAL A 55 -25.55 -5.28 2.82
N ARG A 56 -24.45 -6.02 2.74
CA ARG A 56 -23.61 -6.15 1.55
C ARG A 56 -23.82 -7.53 0.92
N PHE A 57 -23.87 -7.58 -0.41
CA PHE A 57 -23.86 -8.82 -1.17
C PHE A 57 -22.67 -8.88 -2.11
N SER A 58 -21.82 -9.88 -1.92
CA SER A 58 -20.58 -10.04 -2.68
C SER A 58 -20.56 -11.33 -3.49
N SER A 59 -20.00 -11.26 -4.70
CA SER A 59 -19.71 -12.46 -5.48
C SER A 59 -18.25 -12.85 -5.33
N GLU A 60 -17.99 -14.14 -5.11
CA GLU A 60 -16.64 -14.69 -5.14
C GLU A 60 -16.24 -15.00 -6.59
N ASP A 61 -14.98 -14.72 -6.93
CA ASP A 61 -14.37 -15.02 -8.22
C ASP A 61 -15.09 -14.33 -9.40
N SER A 62 -15.40 -13.04 -9.22
CA SER A 62 -16.21 -12.25 -10.15
C SER A 62 -15.59 -12.17 -11.55
N PHE A 63 -14.26 -12.04 -11.66
CA PHE A 63 -13.57 -11.86 -12.95
C PHE A 63 -13.44 -13.14 -13.78
N ARG A 64 -13.80 -14.31 -13.23
CA ARG A 64 -13.90 -15.58 -13.96
C ARG A 64 -15.34 -16.13 -14.00
N SER A 65 -16.31 -15.32 -13.56
CA SER A 65 -17.73 -15.63 -13.67
C SER A 65 -18.27 -15.22 -15.04
N ASP A 66 -19.36 -15.86 -15.49
CA ASP A 66 -20.07 -15.38 -16.67
C ASP A 66 -20.66 -13.99 -16.39
N LEU A 67 -20.41 -13.04 -17.30
CA LEU A 67 -20.75 -11.64 -17.09
C LEU A 67 -22.27 -11.41 -17.05
N VAL A 68 -23.04 -12.15 -17.86
CA VAL A 68 -24.50 -12.01 -17.94
C VAL A 68 -25.12 -12.48 -16.63
N ASP A 69 -24.66 -13.63 -16.15
CA ASP A 69 -25.09 -14.21 -14.88
C ASP A 69 -24.74 -13.30 -13.69
N LEU A 70 -23.50 -12.82 -13.64
CA LEU A 70 -23.02 -11.93 -12.58
C LEU A 70 -23.83 -10.64 -12.49
N LEU A 71 -24.01 -9.94 -13.62
CA LEU A 71 -24.76 -8.67 -13.65
C LEU A 71 -26.25 -8.89 -13.37
N SER A 72 -26.82 -10.01 -13.81
CA SER A 72 -28.22 -10.37 -13.53
C SER A 72 -28.45 -10.63 -12.04
N LEU A 73 -27.48 -11.24 -11.37
CA LEU A 73 -27.50 -11.44 -9.92
C LEU A 73 -27.41 -10.10 -9.18
N TYR A 74 -26.44 -9.24 -9.53
CA TYR A 74 -26.29 -7.93 -8.90
C TYR A 74 -27.52 -7.05 -9.07
N LYS A 75 -28.13 -7.03 -10.26
CA LYS A 75 -29.38 -6.31 -10.50
C LYS A 75 -30.51 -6.80 -9.58
N ALA A 76 -30.59 -8.10 -9.33
CA ALA A 76 -31.64 -8.64 -8.48
C ALA A 76 -31.44 -8.33 -6.99
N VAL A 77 -30.21 -8.34 -6.50
CA VAL A 77 -29.93 -7.97 -5.10
C VAL A 77 -30.05 -6.45 -4.89
N ASP A 78 -29.72 -5.62 -5.88
CA ASP A 78 -29.99 -4.18 -5.86
C ASP A 78 -31.50 -3.90 -5.74
N GLN A 79 -32.34 -4.62 -6.50
CA GLN A 79 -33.80 -4.55 -6.38
C GLN A 79 -34.33 -5.02 -5.02
N ALA A 80 -33.62 -5.92 -4.34
CA ALA A 80 -33.92 -6.31 -2.96
C ALA A 80 -33.54 -5.22 -1.94
N GLY A 81 -32.77 -4.22 -2.38
CA GLY A 81 -32.37 -3.03 -1.63
C GLY A 81 -31.24 -3.30 -0.64
N VAL A 82 -30.17 -3.96 -1.09
CA VAL A 82 -28.90 -4.01 -0.33
C VAL A 82 -28.26 -2.63 -0.27
N ASN A 83 -27.43 -2.38 0.76
CA ASN A 83 -26.67 -1.14 0.90
C ASN A 83 -25.50 -1.12 -0.10
N ARG A 84 -24.86 -2.28 -0.30
CA ARG A 84 -23.69 -2.45 -1.17
C ARG A 84 -23.72 -3.76 -1.95
N VAL A 85 -23.10 -3.73 -3.13
CA VAL A 85 -22.64 -4.94 -3.83
C VAL A 85 -21.11 -5.00 -3.84
N GLY A 86 -20.55 -6.21 -3.73
CA GLY A 86 -19.10 -6.43 -3.63
C GLY A 86 -18.54 -7.28 -4.77
N VAL A 87 -17.54 -6.77 -5.49
CA VAL A 87 -16.83 -7.48 -6.57
C VAL A 87 -15.47 -7.96 -6.08
N ALA A 88 -15.17 -9.26 -6.22
CA ALA A 88 -13.92 -9.83 -5.75
C ALA A 88 -13.08 -10.45 -6.88
N ASP A 89 -11.82 -10.02 -7.00
CA ASP A 89 -10.75 -10.74 -7.71
C ASP A 89 -10.07 -11.72 -6.74
N THR A 90 -10.76 -12.83 -6.46
CA THR A 90 -10.34 -13.84 -5.47
C THR A 90 -9.00 -14.49 -5.80
N VAL A 91 -8.63 -14.55 -7.08
CA VAL A 91 -7.41 -15.24 -7.55
C VAL A 91 -6.28 -14.27 -7.91
N GLY A 92 -6.53 -12.96 -7.93
CA GLY A 92 -5.50 -11.94 -8.20
C GLY A 92 -5.06 -11.91 -9.66
N GLY A 93 -5.98 -12.20 -10.59
CA GLY A 93 -5.71 -12.29 -12.03
C GLY A 93 -6.29 -11.14 -12.86
N ALA A 94 -7.08 -10.24 -12.25
CA ALA A 94 -7.69 -9.13 -12.96
C ALA A 94 -6.66 -8.04 -13.29
N THR A 95 -6.77 -7.47 -14.49
CA THR A 95 -5.96 -6.32 -14.89
C THR A 95 -6.72 -5.00 -14.68
N PRO A 96 -6.02 -3.87 -14.50
CA PRO A 96 -6.66 -2.58 -14.21
C PRO A 96 -7.77 -2.17 -15.19
N ARG A 97 -7.56 -2.44 -16.49
CA ARG A 97 -8.57 -2.14 -17.53
C ARG A 97 -9.80 -3.04 -17.43
N MET A 98 -9.61 -4.34 -17.14
CA MET A 98 -10.72 -5.26 -16.91
C MET A 98 -11.56 -4.81 -15.70
N VAL A 99 -10.89 -4.36 -14.64
CA VAL A 99 -11.54 -3.82 -13.44
C VAL A 99 -12.35 -2.57 -13.79
N TYR A 100 -11.75 -1.60 -14.48
CA TYR A 100 -12.45 -0.38 -14.88
C TYR A 100 -13.72 -0.69 -15.70
N ASP A 101 -13.60 -1.54 -16.73
CA ASP A 101 -14.72 -1.89 -17.61
C ASP A 101 -15.85 -2.60 -16.86
N LEU A 102 -15.52 -3.56 -15.97
CA LEU A 102 -16.50 -4.28 -15.17
C LEU A 102 -17.21 -3.36 -14.17
N ILE A 103 -16.46 -2.58 -13.39
CA ILE A 103 -17.03 -1.70 -12.37
C ILE A 103 -17.84 -0.59 -13.02
N ARG A 104 -17.40 -0.03 -14.16
CA ARG A 104 -18.15 1.00 -14.88
C ARG A 104 -19.48 0.46 -15.39
N THR A 105 -19.48 -0.77 -15.89
CA THR A 105 -20.70 -1.49 -16.32
C THR A 105 -21.61 -1.74 -15.13
N LEU A 106 -21.09 -2.30 -14.03
CA LEU A 106 -21.84 -2.56 -12.82
C LEU A 106 -22.47 -1.29 -12.25
N ARG A 107 -21.74 -0.18 -12.26
CA ARG A 107 -22.23 1.13 -11.82
C ARG A 107 -23.46 1.62 -12.58
N GLY A 108 -23.63 1.21 -13.84
CA GLY A 108 -24.83 1.46 -14.64
C GLY A 108 -25.96 0.44 -14.45
N VAL A 109 -25.68 -0.70 -13.81
CA VAL A 109 -26.65 -1.78 -13.55
C VAL A 109 -27.31 -1.64 -12.19
N VAL A 110 -26.56 -1.22 -11.17
CA VAL A 110 -27.04 -1.08 -9.78
C VAL A 110 -27.09 0.38 -9.35
N SER A 111 -27.91 0.68 -8.35
CA SER A 111 -28.06 2.02 -7.76
C SER A 111 -27.39 2.16 -6.39
N CYS A 112 -27.21 1.06 -5.66
CA CYS A 112 -26.52 1.00 -4.37
C CYS A 112 -24.99 1.24 -4.46
N ASP A 113 -24.29 1.30 -3.34
CA ASP A 113 -22.84 1.46 -3.32
C ASP A 113 -22.11 0.23 -3.86
N ILE A 114 -20.89 0.42 -4.36
CA ILE A 114 -20.05 -0.65 -4.90
C ILE A 114 -18.78 -0.76 -4.06
N GLU A 115 -18.49 -1.98 -3.63
CA GLU A 115 -17.27 -2.36 -2.95
C GLU A 115 -16.42 -3.28 -3.83
N THR A 116 -15.11 -3.19 -3.69
CA THR A 116 -14.19 -4.08 -4.41
C THR A 116 -13.09 -4.66 -3.55
N HIS A 117 -12.76 -5.92 -3.83
CA HIS A 117 -11.75 -6.71 -3.15
C HIS A 117 -10.76 -7.30 -4.16
N PHE A 118 -9.47 -7.03 -3.99
CA PHE A 118 -8.44 -7.44 -4.96
C PHE A 118 -7.29 -8.16 -4.28
N HIS A 119 -7.05 -9.41 -4.69
CA HIS A 119 -5.82 -10.12 -4.36
C HIS A 119 -4.63 -9.63 -5.20
N ASP A 120 -3.42 -9.81 -4.66
CA ASP A 120 -2.20 -9.24 -5.22
C ASP A 120 -1.25 -10.25 -5.88
N ASP A 121 -1.73 -11.45 -6.22
CA ASP A 121 -0.92 -12.54 -6.79
C ASP A 121 -0.06 -12.12 -8.01
N THR A 122 -0.54 -11.15 -8.78
CA THR A 122 0.14 -10.59 -9.96
C THR A 122 0.61 -9.13 -9.79
N GLY A 123 0.60 -8.61 -8.56
CA GLY A 123 1.06 -7.26 -8.23
C GLY A 123 0.15 -6.13 -8.72
N CYS A 124 -1.13 -6.42 -8.94
CA CYS A 124 -2.11 -5.48 -9.50
C CYS A 124 -3.10 -4.91 -8.49
N ALA A 125 -3.11 -5.33 -7.22
CA ALA A 125 -4.21 -5.00 -6.28
C ALA A 125 -4.41 -3.49 -6.09
N VAL A 126 -3.33 -2.72 -5.90
CA VAL A 126 -3.40 -1.25 -5.76
C VAL A 126 -3.85 -0.56 -7.05
N ALA A 127 -3.39 -1.04 -8.20
CA ALA A 127 -3.77 -0.49 -9.50
C ALA A 127 -5.24 -0.80 -9.83
N ASN A 128 -5.71 -1.99 -9.48
CA ASN A 128 -7.08 -2.43 -9.59
C ASN A 128 -7.99 -1.60 -8.67
N ALA A 129 -7.60 -1.40 -7.41
CA ALA A 129 -8.29 -0.53 -6.46
C ALA A 129 -8.47 0.89 -7.00
N HIS A 130 -7.40 1.50 -7.52
CA HIS A 130 -7.48 2.83 -8.11
C HIS A 130 -8.42 2.86 -9.33
N SER A 131 -8.31 1.87 -10.22
CA SER A 131 -9.15 1.77 -11.42
C SER A 131 -10.63 1.56 -11.07
N ALA A 132 -10.92 0.82 -10.01
CA ALA A 132 -12.27 0.64 -9.49
C ALA A 132 -12.86 1.97 -9.01
N LEU A 133 -12.08 2.77 -8.26
CA LEU A 133 -12.50 4.11 -7.83
C LEU A 133 -12.79 5.02 -9.03
N GLU A 134 -11.92 5.02 -10.04
CA GLU A 134 -12.13 5.79 -11.29
C GLU A 134 -13.42 5.37 -12.01
N ALA A 135 -13.79 4.10 -11.94
CA ALA A 135 -14.99 3.56 -12.56
C ALA A 135 -16.29 3.77 -11.74
N GLY A 136 -16.19 4.26 -10.49
CA GLY A 136 -17.32 4.56 -9.62
C GLY A 136 -17.54 3.58 -8.47
N ALA A 137 -16.54 2.76 -8.12
CA ALA A 137 -16.53 2.09 -6.82
C ALA A 137 -16.47 3.12 -5.68
N THR A 138 -17.06 2.76 -4.56
CA THR A 138 -17.24 3.64 -3.38
C THR A 138 -16.47 3.14 -2.17
N HIS A 139 -16.17 1.84 -2.12
CA HIS A 139 -15.52 1.16 -1.01
C HIS A 139 -14.43 0.22 -1.54
N ILE A 140 -13.28 0.20 -0.88
CA ILE A 140 -12.13 -0.62 -1.24
C ILE A 140 -11.71 -1.42 -0.01
N ASP A 141 -11.66 -2.74 -0.15
CA ASP A 141 -11.06 -3.60 0.86
C ASP A 141 -9.55 -3.44 0.88
N THR A 142 -9.01 -3.29 2.09
CA THR A 142 -7.57 -3.19 2.32
C THR A 142 -7.16 -4.04 3.52
N SER A 143 -5.87 -4.34 3.60
CA SER A 143 -5.28 -4.97 4.77
C SER A 143 -3.98 -4.26 5.15
N VAL A 144 -3.68 -4.19 6.44
CA VAL A 144 -2.41 -3.62 6.92
C VAL A 144 -1.26 -4.49 6.41
N LEU A 145 -0.26 -3.88 5.77
CA LEU A 145 0.80 -4.58 5.01
C LEU A 145 0.28 -5.51 3.89
N GLY A 146 -1.01 -5.42 3.54
CA GLY A 146 -1.64 -6.26 2.53
C GLY A 146 -1.86 -7.70 2.96
N ILE A 147 -1.69 -8.08 4.23
CA ILE A 147 -1.78 -9.49 4.65
C ILE A 147 -3.15 -10.11 4.31
N GLY A 148 -3.15 -11.36 3.87
CA GLY A 148 -4.34 -12.13 3.49
C GLY A 148 -3.94 -13.49 2.93
N GLU A 149 -4.88 -14.19 2.29
CA GLU A 149 -4.57 -15.45 1.59
C GLU A 149 -3.44 -15.26 0.56
N ARG A 150 -2.53 -16.23 0.47
CA ARG A 150 -1.33 -16.21 -0.40
C ARG A 150 -0.42 -15.00 -0.12
N ASN A 151 -0.20 -14.10 -1.08
CA ASN A 151 0.51 -12.85 -0.85
C ASN A 151 -0.43 -11.68 -0.50
N GLY A 152 -1.73 -11.96 -0.33
CA GLY A 152 -2.68 -11.06 0.27
C GLY A 152 -3.44 -10.18 -0.72
N ILE A 153 -3.81 -8.98 -0.26
CA ILE A 153 -4.74 -8.06 -0.93
C ILE A 153 -4.18 -6.62 -0.95
N THR A 154 -4.95 -5.67 -1.46
CA THR A 154 -4.58 -4.23 -1.48
C THR A 154 -4.00 -3.76 -0.13
N PRO A 155 -2.70 -3.39 -0.06
CA PRO A 155 -2.12 -2.90 1.18
C PRO A 155 -2.63 -1.50 1.53
N LEU A 156 -3.06 -1.31 2.78
CA LEU A 156 -3.59 -0.03 3.27
C LEU A 156 -2.61 1.13 3.02
N GLY A 157 -1.34 0.98 3.44
CA GLY A 157 -0.32 2.00 3.27
C GLY A 157 -0.05 2.33 1.80
N ALA A 158 -0.03 1.32 0.93
CA ALA A 158 0.16 1.51 -0.52
C ALA A 158 -1.03 2.21 -1.18
N LEU A 159 -2.26 1.89 -0.79
CA LEU A 159 -3.44 2.62 -1.28
C LEU A 159 -3.42 4.07 -0.80
N MET A 160 -3.08 4.34 0.47
CA MET A 160 -2.94 5.71 0.97
C MET A 160 -1.85 6.49 0.22
N ALA A 161 -0.72 5.86 -0.09
CA ALA A 161 0.33 6.45 -0.92
C ALA A 161 -0.16 6.83 -2.32
N ARG A 162 -0.98 5.97 -2.94
CA ARG A 162 -1.59 6.26 -4.24
C ARG A 162 -2.59 7.41 -4.14
N MET A 163 -3.45 7.39 -3.14
CA MET A 163 -4.55 8.35 -2.99
C MET A 163 -4.07 9.73 -2.55
N VAL A 164 -3.01 9.85 -1.73
CA VAL A 164 -2.47 11.16 -1.33
C VAL A 164 -1.89 11.93 -2.52
N VAL A 165 -1.38 11.23 -3.54
CA VAL A 165 -0.91 11.87 -4.77
C VAL A 165 -2.09 12.31 -5.65
N THR A 166 -3.20 11.56 -5.63
CA THR A 166 -4.39 11.85 -6.45
C THR A 166 -5.26 12.95 -5.83
N ALA A 167 -5.45 12.94 -4.51
CA ALA A 167 -6.34 13.86 -3.77
C ALA A 167 -5.74 14.19 -2.38
N PRO A 168 -4.64 14.96 -2.31
CA PRO A 168 -3.89 15.17 -1.07
C PRO A 168 -4.74 15.75 0.06
N ASP A 169 -5.50 16.82 -0.21
CA ASP A 169 -6.30 17.50 0.82
C ASP A 169 -7.36 16.57 1.43
N TYR A 170 -8.00 15.73 0.62
CA TYR A 170 -8.99 14.77 1.12
C TYR A 170 -8.34 13.73 2.04
N VAL A 171 -7.24 13.12 1.59
CA VAL A 171 -6.59 12.04 2.33
C VAL A 171 -5.99 12.55 3.63
N ILE A 172 -5.31 13.70 3.60
CA ILE A 172 -4.66 14.31 4.79
C ILE A 172 -5.70 14.68 5.85
N ASN A 173 -6.87 15.18 5.44
CA ASN A 173 -7.93 15.58 6.39
C ASN A 173 -8.77 14.40 6.90
N LYS A 174 -8.85 13.30 6.13
CA LYS A 174 -9.66 12.14 6.50
C LYS A 174 -8.91 11.13 7.36
N TYR A 175 -7.61 10.93 7.14
CA TYR A 175 -6.83 9.86 7.77
C TYR A 175 -5.69 10.40 8.63
N ASN A 176 -5.42 9.73 9.74
CA ASN A 176 -4.21 9.99 10.53
C ASN A 176 -2.99 9.28 9.92
N LEU A 177 -2.44 9.85 8.85
CA LEU A 177 -1.32 9.25 8.09
C LEU A 177 -0.05 9.06 8.92
N LYS A 178 0.14 9.85 9.98
CA LYS A 178 1.29 9.74 10.89
C LYS A 178 1.28 8.46 11.72
N ALA A 179 0.11 7.84 11.93
CA ALA A 179 -0.02 6.59 12.66
C ALA A 179 0.24 5.34 11.80
N LEU A 180 0.45 5.50 10.48
CA LEU A 180 0.58 4.36 9.56
C LEU A 180 1.75 3.45 9.93
N LYS A 181 2.91 4.03 10.29
CA LYS A 181 4.10 3.26 10.67
C LYS A 181 3.83 2.42 11.92
N ASP A 182 3.30 3.03 12.97
CA ASP A 182 3.00 2.34 14.23
C ASP A 182 1.95 1.22 14.02
N LEU A 183 0.96 1.46 13.16
CA LEU A 183 -0.05 0.48 12.79
C LEU A 183 0.55 -0.74 12.06
N GLU A 184 1.46 -0.50 11.12
CA GLU A 184 2.15 -1.57 10.41
C GLU A 184 3.12 -2.33 11.31
N GLU A 185 3.83 -1.66 12.23
CA GLU A 185 4.69 -2.30 13.22
C GLU A 185 3.89 -3.17 14.21
N LEU A 186 2.70 -2.70 14.62
CA LEU A 186 1.77 -3.48 15.46
C LEU A 186 1.34 -4.77 14.76
N VAL A 187 0.91 -4.69 13.51
CA VAL A 187 0.47 -5.88 12.76
C VAL A 187 1.66 -6.79 12.46
N ALA A 188 2.78 -6.25 11.98
CA ALA A 188 4.00 -7.00 11.68
C ALA A 188 4.49 -7.82 12.89
N SER A 189 4.52 -7.20 14.08
CA SER A 189 4.93 -7.87 15.31
C SER A 189 3.93 -8.94 15.75
N SER A 190 2.62 -8.69 15.56
CA SER A 190 1.56 -9.64 15.91
C SER A 190 1.57 -10.90 15.05
N VAL A 191 1.90 -10.77 13.76
CA VAL A 191 1.97 -11.90 12.80
C VAL A 191 3.40 -12.39 12.55
N GLN A 192 4.39 -11.85 13.28
CA GLN A 192 5.80 -12.23 13.26
C GLN A 192 6.47 -12.13 11.88
N ILE A 193 6.21 -11.04 11.16
CA ILE A 193 6.87 -10.70 9.90
C ILE A 193 7.69 -9.42 10.04
N ASN A 194 8.61 -9.21 9.10
CA ASN A 194 9.30 -7.93 8.95
C ASN A 194 8.56 -7.05 7.95
N ILE A 195 8.59 -5.73 8.16
CA ILE A 195 8.18 -4.77 7.13
C ILE A 195 9.18 -4.84 5.97
N PRO A 196 8.74 -5.09 4.71
CA PRO A 196 9.64 -5.14 3.56
C PRO A 196 10.45 -3.85 3.41
N PHE A 197 11.73 -3.97 3.05
CA PHE A 197 12.62 -2.80 2.92
C PHE A 197 12.13 -1.77 1.88
N ASN A 198 11.36 -2.23 0.90
CA ASN A 198 10.76 -1.44 -0.18
C ASN A 198 9.25 -1.23 -0.01
N ASN A 199 8.69 -1.49 1.19
CA ASN A 199 7.26 -1.23 1.45
C ASN A 199 6.94 0.24 1.16
N PRO A 200 5.86 0.57 0.43
CA PRO A 200 5.48 1.96 0.19
C PRO A 200 5.33 2.73 1.50
N ILE A 201 5.86 3.96 1.53
CA ILE A 201 5.90 4.87 2.70
C ILE A 201 6.82 4.42 3.83
N THR A 202 6.56 3.28 4.45
CA THR A 202 7.19 2.89 5.73
C THR A 202 8.41 1.98 5.56
N GLY A 203 8.63 1.46 4.35
CA GLY A 203 9.83 0.69 4.03
C GLY A 203 11.08 1.55 4.19
N PHE A 204 12.15 0.94 4.68
CA PHE A 204 13.45 1.59 4.89
C PHE A 204 13.93 2.43 3.68
N CYS A 205 13.69 1.94 2.46
CA CYS A 205 14.12 2.60 1.23
C CYS A 205 13.11 3.62 0.66
N ALA A 206 11.91 3.76 1.22
CA ALA A 206 10.82 4.54 0.60
C ALA A 206 11.16 6.03 0.43
N PHE A 207 11.83 6.63 1.41
CA PHE A 207 12.30 8.02 1.37
C PHE A 207 13.83 8.12 1.41
N THR A 208 14.50 7.13 0.79
CA THR A 208 15.96 7.09 0.69
C THR A 208 16.43 7.51 -0.69
N HIS A 209 17.29 8.52 -0.73
CA HIS A 209 17.93 8.96 -1.98
C HIS A 209 19.39 8.54 -2.02
N LYS A 210 19.79 7.88 -3.10
CA LYS A 210 21.20 7.53 -3.30
C LYS A 210 21.98 8.78 -3.70
N ALA A 211 23.10 9.04 -3.01
CA ALA A 211 23.96 10.15 -3.32
C ALA A 211 24.48 10.09 -4.78
N GLY A 212 24.46 11.22 -5.48
CA GLY A 212 24.65 11.31 -6.93
C GLY A 212 23.88 12.51 -7.52
N ILE A 213 23.58 12.47 -8.84
CA ILE A 213 22.82 13.56 -9.51
C ILE A 213 21.46 13.84 -8.85
N HIS A 214 20.79 12.80 -8.33
CA HIS A 214 19.49 12.94 -7.65
C HIS A 214 19.63 13.70 -6.32
N ALA A 215 20.69 13.44 -5.53
CA ALA A 215 20.91 14.14 -4.26
C ALA A 215 21.12 15.65 -4.46
N LYS A 216 21.81 16.07 -5.53
CA LYS A 216 21.97 17.50 -5.84
C LYS A 216 20.62 18.16 -6.12
N ALA A 217 19.76 17.52 -6.91
CA ALA A 217 18.45 18.05 -7.24
C ALA A 217 17.54 18.18 -6.00
N ILE A 218 17.60 17.20 -5.09
CA ILE A 218 16.79 17.17 -3.87
C ILE A 218 17.27 18.20 -2.85
N LEU A 219 18.58 18.39 -2.70
CA LEU A 219 19.13 19.47 -1.87
C LEU A 219 18.72 20.86 -2.39
N ALA A 220 18.49 21.01 -3.69
CA ALA A 220 18.00 22.25 -4.28
C ALA A 220 16.48 22.41 -4.12
N ASN A 221 15.71 21.36 -4.45
CA ASN A 221 14.27 21.30 -4.24
C ASN A 221 13.83 19.83 -4.09
N PRO A 222 13.44 19.38 -2.88
CA PRO A 222 13.06 17.99 -2.63
C PRO A 222 11.92 17.48 -3.54
N SER A 223 10.96 18.35 -3.90
CA SER A 223 9.84 18.00 -4.78
C SER A 223 10.25 17.59 -6.19
N THR A 224 11.52 17.77 -6.58
CA THR A 224 12.04 17.30 -7.87
C THR A 224 11.94 15.77 -8.02
N TYR A 225 12.08 15.03 -6.91
CA TYR A 225 12.01 13.56 -6.90
C TYR A 225 11.18 12.98 -5.73
N GLU A 226 10.65 13.83 -4.85
CA GLU A 226 9.73 13.43 -3.77
C GLU A 226 8.28 13.71 -4.20
N ILE A 227 7.65 12.73 -4.87
CA ILE A 227 6.22 12.81 -5.23
C ILE A 227 5.31 12.87 -4.00
N ILE A 228 5.82 12.39 -2.85
CA ILE A 228 5.18 12.43 -1.54
C ILE A 228 6.17 13.09 -0.57
N ASP A 229 5.72 14.09 0.17
CA ASP A 229 6.48 14.66 1.29
C ASP A 229 6.43 13.70 2.50
N PRO A 230 7.58 13.15 2.97
CA PRO A 230 7.59 12.23 4.12
C PRO A 230 7.00 12.84 5.39
N ALA A 231 7.01 14.17 5.55
CA ALA A 231 6.46 14.84 6.73
C ALA A 231 4.94 14.62 6.90
N ILE A 232 4.22 14.38 5.80
CA ILE A 232 2.79 14.05 5.80
C ILE A 232 2.53 12.75 6.60
N PHE A 233 3.47 11.80 6.52
CA PHE A 233 3.42 10.53 7.24
C PHE A 233 4.21 10.55 8.56
N GLY A 234 4.67 11.72 9.01
CA GLY A 234 5.47 11.84 10.23
C GLY A 234 6.88 11.28 10.10
N LEU A 235 7.37 11.12 8.86
CA LEU A 235 8.68 10.57 8.55
C LEU A 235 9.66 11.67 8.11
N THR A 236 10.93 11.32 8.07
CA THR A 236 12.01 12.17 7.56
C THR A 236 12.70 11.49 6.39
N ARG A 237 13.17 12.27 5.42
CA ARG A 237 14.01 11.76 4.33
C ARG A 237 15.38 11.32 4.82
N TYR A 238 15.98 10.36 4.12
CA TYR A 238 17.36 9.95 4.35
C TYR A 238 18.17 10.02 3.05
N ILE A 239 19.37 10.58 3.11
CA ILE A 239 20.32 10.55 1.98
C ILE A 239 21.33 9.46 2.29
N SER A 240 21.31 8.38 1.51
CA SER A 240 22.28 7.31 1.68
C SER A 240 23.64 7.75 1.19
N ILE A 241 24.53 7.96 2.16
CA ILE A 241 25.93 8.34 1.94
C ILE A 241 26.91 7.17 2.10
N ASN A 242 26.43 5.99 2.49
CA ASN A 242 27.27 4.85 2.87
C ASN A 242 27.55 3.89 1.71
N SER A 243 27.50 4.36 0.46
CA SER A 243 27.63 3.49 -0.72
C SER A 243 28.71 3.96 -1.68
N ARG A 244 29.18 3.06 -2.54
CA ARG A 244 30.15 3.37 -3.60
C ARG A 244 29.75 4.54 -4.50
N ILE A 245 28.44 4.74 -4.71
CA ILE A 245 27.93 5.76 -5.63
C ILE A 245 27.89 7.15 -4.96
N THR A 246 28.16 7.23 -3.65
CA THR A 246 28.06 8.49 -2.91
C THR A 246 28.89 9.60 -3.52
N GLY A 247 28.23 10.68 -3.94
CA GLY A 247 28.88 11.91 -4.37
C GLY A 247 29.46 12.69 -3.19
N TRP A 248 30.59 13.37 -3.41
CA TRP A 248 31.27 14.16 -2.38
C TRP A 248 30.39 15.27 -1.77
N ASN A 249 29.38 15.77 -2.50
CA ASN A 249 28.40 16.73 -1.97
C ASN A 249 27.56 16.15 -0.82
N ALA A 250 27.23 14.87 -0.88
CA ALA A 250 26.46 14.24 0.19
C ALA A 250 27.34 13.98 1.42
N ILE A 251 28.63 13.66 1.21
CA ILE A 251 29.62 13.62 2.28
C ILE A 251 29.83 15.01 2.88
N ARG A 252 29.91 16.08 2.07
CA ARG A 252 29.98 17.47 2.55
C ARG A 252 28.82 17.79 3.50
N ALA A 253 27.59 17.52 3.08
CA ALA A 253 26.42 17.76 3.91
C ALA A 253 26.49 17.01 5.25
N ARG A 254 27.01 15.76 5.26
CA ARG A 254 27.25 15.03 6.50
C ARG A 254 28.34 15.65 7.36
N CYS A 255 29.43 16.10 6.77
CA CYS A 255 30.52 16.77 7.50
C CYS A 255 30.02 18.05 8.18
N GLU A 256 29.22 18.85 7.47
CA GLU A 256 28.57 20.05 8.02
C GLU A 256 27.62 19.68 9.17
N GLN A 257 26.81 18.62 9.01
CA GLN A 257 25.91 18.12 10.05
C GLN A 257 26.65 17.64 11.30
N LEU A 258 27.83 17.02 11.14
CA LEU A 258 28.69 16.56 12.23
C LEU A 258 29.60 17.68 12.80
N GLY A 259 29.55 18.89 12.25
CA GLY A 259 30.41 20.00 12.66
C GLY A 259 31.89 19.85 12.25
N LEU A 260 32.20 18.99 11.28
CA LEU A 260 33.56 18.71 10.80
C LEU A 260 33.95 19.71 9.71
N LYS A 261 34.82 20.67 10.06
CA LYS A 261 35.33 21.67 9.12
C LYS A 261 36.42 21.07 8.24
N MET A 262 36.11 20.87 6.95
CA MET A 262 37.04 20.35 5.95
C MET A 262 36.86 21.12 4.63
N THR A 263 37.96 21.31 3.91
CA THR A 263 38.00 21.90 2.57
C THR A 263 37.38 20.96 1.52
N ASP A 264 37.06 21.50 0.34
CA ASP A 264 36.55 20.71 -0.79
C ASP A 264 37.44 19.52 -1.14
N ASP A 265 38.76 19.69 -1.10
CA ASP A 265 39.68 18.62 -1.49
C ASP A 265 39.82 17.55 -0.41
N GLU A 266 39.80 17.93 0.87
CA GLU A 266 39.74 16.99 2.00
C GLU A 266 38.44 16.16 1.97
N VAL A 267 37.30 16.81 1.69
CA VAL A 267 36.01 16.12 1.54
C VAL A 267 36.03 15.13 0.37
N LYS A 268 36.65 15.49 -0.76
CA LYS A 268 36.81 14.57 -1.91
C LYS A 268 37.72 13.39 -1.55
N GLU A 269 38.80 13.62 -0.81
CA GLU A 269 39.73 12.55 -0.40
C GLU A 269 39.04 11.55 0.53
N VAL A 270 38.34 12.01 1.57
CA VAL A 270 37.62 11.11 2.49
C VAL A 270 36.46 10.41 1.80
N THR A 271 35.80 11.06 0.83
CA THR A 271 34.80 10.42 -0.02
C THR A 271 35.40 9.23 -0.78
N ALA A 272 36.61 9.37 -1.33
CA ALA A 272 37.30 8.27 -2.01
C ALA A 272 37.64 7.11 -1.05
N LYS A 273 38.00 7.40 0.20
CA LYS A 273 38.22 6.39 1.25
C LYS A 273 36.94 5.61 1.57
N ILE A 274 35.82 6.32 1.76
CA ILE A 274 34.51 5.71 2.02
C ILE A 274 34.10 4.81 0.85
N LYS A 275 34.30 5.26 -0.41
CA LYS A 275 34.02 4.43 -1.60
C LYS A 275 34.83 3.16 -1.64
N LYS A 276 36.14 3.23 -1.37
CA LYS A 276 37.00 2.04 -1.32
C LYS A 276 36.57 1.06 -0.25
N MET A 277 36.15 1.54 0.91
CA MET A 277 35.65 0.65 1.97
C MET A 277 34.29 0.03 1.61
N ALA A 278 33.43 0.80 0.96
CA ALA A 278 32.15 0.31 0.43
C ALA A 278 32.31 -0.73 -0.71
N ASP A 279 33.45 -0.75 -1.40
CA ASP A 279 33.80 -1.81 -2.37
C ASP A 279 34.14 -3.15 -1.68
N ILE A 280 34.55 -3.12 -0.41
CA ILE A 280 34.95 -4.31 0.36
C ILE A 280 33.75 -4.90 1.10
N ARG A 281 32.91 -4.05 1.70
CA ARG A 281 31.70 -4.47 2.43
C ARG A 281 30.63 -3.39 2.43
N PRO A 282 29.35 -3.73 2.65
CA PRO A 282 28.32 -2.75 2.98
C PRO A 282 28.73 -1.92 4.20
N LEU A 283 28.53 -0.60 4.12
CA LEU A 283 28.79 0.31 5.22
C LEU A 283 27.49 0.72 5.89
N ALA A 284 27.48 0.68 7.22
CA ALA A 284 26.47 1.36 8.03
C ALA A 284 26.75 2.87 8.10
N ILE A 285 25.82 3.64 8.66
CA ILE A 285 26.02 5.08 8.84
C ILE A 285 27.13 5.37 9.85
N ASP A 286 27.21 4.56 10.91
CA ASP A 286 28.24 4.67 11.95
C ASP A 286 29.64 4.40 11.39
N ASP A 287 29.78 3.51 10.40
CA ASP A 287 31.04 3.28 9.70
C ASP A 287 31.50 4.55 8.97
N THR A 288 30.56 5.21 8.28
CA THR A 288 30.85 6.42 7.51
C THR A 288 31.23 7.57 8.43
N ASP A 289 30.47 7.79 9.51
CA ASP A 289 30.79 8.81 10.51
C ASP A 289 32.14 8.54 11.18
N SER A 290 32.44 7.28 11.52
CA SER A 290 33.73 6.90 12.10
C SER A 290 34.89 7.21 11.16
N ILE A 291 34.74 6.96 9.87
CA ILE A 291 35.76 7.30 8.85
C ILE A 291 35.93 8.82 8.76
N LEU A 292 34.84 9.60 8.78
CA LEU A 292 34.88 11.06 8.74
C LEU A 292 35.57 11.66 9.96
N HIS A 293 35.20 11.21 11.17
CA HIS A 293 35.83 11.65 12.42
C HIS A 293 37.31 11.29 12.46
N SER A 294 37.67 10.05 12.08
CA SER A 294 39.06 9.60 12.09
C SER A 294 39.91 10.44 11.13
N TYR A 295 39.41 10.69 9.92
CA TYR A 295 40.10 11.52 8.94
C TYR A 295 40.23 12.98 9.39
N HIS A 296 39.19 13.56 10.00
CA HIS A 296 39.26 14.92 10.53
C HIS A 296 40.29 15.06 11.66
N ILE A 297 40.37 14.07 12.56
CA ILE A 297 41.39 14.03 13.62
C ILE A 297 42.81 13.93 13.03
N GLU A 298 43.00 13.13 11.97
CA GLU A 298 44.30 13.03 11.28
C GLU A 298 44.71 14.37 10.65
N LEU A 299 43.77 15.10 10.04
CA LEU A 299 44.04 16.43 9.48
C LEU A 299 44.46 17.43 10.55
N GLN A 300 43.75 17.47 11.68
CA GLN A 300 44.09 18.35 12.81
C GLN A 300 45.48 18.05 13.36
N LYS A 301 45.85 16.76 13.49
CA LYS A 301 47.19 16.35 13.93
C LYS A 301 48.29 16.78 12.96
N LYS A 302 48.06 16.68 11.64
CA LYS A 302 49.02 17.12 10.61
C LYS A 302 49.20 18.64 10.62
N GLN A 303 48.12 19.41 10.80
CA GLN A 303 48.20 20.86 10.92
C GLN A 303 48.94 21.28 12.19
N ALA A 304 48.72 20.59 13.32
CA ALA A 304 49.42 20.87 14.58
C ALA A 304 50.93 20.49 14.56
N GLN A 305 51.36 19.66 13.61
CA GLN A 305 52.78 19.29 13.42
C GLN A 305 53.51 20.20 12.41
N GLN A 306 52.79 21.08 11.72
CA GLN A 306 53.33 22.05 10.75
C GLN A 306 53.45 23.47 11.32
N VAL A 307 53.05 23.68 12.58
CA VAL A 307 53.22 24.91 13.37
C VAL A 307 54.34 24.69 14.38
#